data_AF-A0A3D2VWG4-F1
#
_entry.id   AF-A0A3D2VWG4-F1
#
_cell.length_a   1.000
_cell.length_b   1.000
_cell.length_c   1.000
_cell.angle_alpha   90.00
_cell.angle_beta   90.00
_cell.angle_gamma   90.00
#
_symmetry.space_group_name_H-M   'P 1'
#
loop_
_entity.id
_entity.type
_entity.pdbx_description
1 polymer ?
#
loop_
_entity_poly.entity_id
_entity_poly.type
_entity_poly.pdbx_seq_one_letter_code
_entity_poly.pdbx_strand_id
1 'polypeptide(L)'
;MAPNKGQAPQSADREQKAVVAVAPSQRRASRAGRLDLCRTVTVEDMPDYPAELHKAVDRMLADLRTDRVLLTYRAIKECFGISRATVARRVKEGLVPGVRMANGRVLDDGPVRRFDRMQLRWLLLAVRFARRQG
;
A
#
# COMPACT_ATOMS: atom_id res chain seq x y z
N MET A 1 28.45 61.08 -24.56
CA MET A 1 28.53 60.12 -25.69
C MET A 1 29.73 59.21 -25.45
N ALA A 2 29.49 57.92 -25.26
CA ALA A 2 30.51 56.87 -25.47
C ALA A 2 30.64 56.64 -27.00
N PRO A 3 31.66 55.94 -27.58
CA PRO A 3 32.37 54.77 -27.01
C PRO A 3 33.84 54.55 -27.47
N ASN A 4 34.36 53.38 -27.09
CA ASN A 4 35.32 52.54 -27.82
C ASN A 4 36.84 52.71 -27.57
N LYS A 5 37.37 51.82 -26.71
CA LYS A 5 38.65 51.14 -26.96
C LYS A 5 38.46 49.66 -26.70
N GLY A 6 38.42 48.88 -27.77
CA GLY A 6 38.67 47.45 -27.70
C GLY A 6 40.17 47.20 -27.64
N GLN A 7 40.60 46.26 -26.80
CA GLN A 7 41.75 45.42 -27.09
C GLN A 7 41.70 44.16 -26.20
N ALA A 8 41.95 43.02 -26.83
CA ALA A 8 41.86 41.68 -26.28
C ALA A 8 42.92 41.40 -25.19
N PRO A 9 42.65 40.49 -24.24
CA PRO A 9 43.67 39.93 -23.37
C PRO A 9 44.42 38.79 -24.08
N GLN A 10 45.75 38.86 -24.02
CA GLN A 10 46.65 37.75 -24.28
C GLN A 10 46.58 36.74 -23.13
N SER A 11 46.64 35.46 -23.52
CA SER A 11 47.06 34.29 -22.76
C SER A 11 48.31 34.59 -21.91
N ALA A 12 48.69 33.89 -20.85
CA ALA A 12 48.26 32.72 -20.11
C ALA A 12 48.97 32.88 -18.76
N ASP A 13 48.43 32.37 -17.66
CA ASP A 13 49.08 31.25 -16.98
C ASP A 13 48.23 30.77 -15.80
N ARG A 14 48.56 29.57 -15.40
CA ARG A 14 47.76 28.59 -14.72
C ARG A 14 48.13 28.64 -13.24
N GLU A 15 47.25 29.15 -12.40
CA GLU A 15 47.31 28.83 -10.98
C GLU A 15 45.95 28.36 -10.47
N GLN A 16 45.93 27.04 -10.28
CA GLN A 16 44.86 26.29 -9.67
C GLN A 16 44.75 26.70 -8.20
N LYS A 17 43.63 27.33 -7.83
CA LYS A 17 43.12 27.24 -6.46
C LYS A 17 41.68 26.80 -6.52
N ALA A 18 41.52 25.49 -6.63
CA ALA A 18 40.25 24.80 -6.54
C ALA A 18 39.57 25.23 -5.23
N VAL A 19 38.48 25.98 -5.38
CA VAL A 19 37.48 26.17 -4.34
C VAL A 19 37.10 24.76 -3.90
N VAL A 20 37.29 24.47 -2.61
CA VAL A 20 36.86 23.22 -1.99
C VAL A 20 35.34 23.18 -2.10
N ALA A 21 34.85 22.65 -3.22
CA ALA A 21 33.51 22.13 -3.31
C ALA A 21 33.48 20.96 -2.33
N VAL A 22 32.82 21.19 -1.19
CA VAL A 22 32.46 20.12 -0.27
C VAL A 22 31.61 19.13 -1.07
N ALA A 23 32.26 18.08 -1.54
CA ALA A 23 31.60 16.97 -2.15
C ALA A 23 30.63 16.38 -1.11
N PRO A 24 29.34 16.17 -1.42
CA PRO A 24 28.47 15.32 -0.61
C PRO A 24 28.82 13.84 -0.88
N SER A 25 30.09 13.49 -0.82
CA SER A 25 30.61 12.13 -0.90
C SER A 25 30.66 11.54 0.50
N GLN A 26 29.50 11.40 1.15
CA GLN A 26 29.34 10.54 2.35
C GLN A 26 27.88 10.32 2.80
N ARG A 27 26.88 10.45 1.90
CA ARG A 27 25.49 10.00 2.19
C ARG A 27 24.94 9.02 1.15
N ARG A 28 25.80 8.22 0.53
CA ARG A 28 25.41 7.07 -0.30
C ARG A 28 25.85 5.73 0.29
N ALA A 29 25.97 5.65 1.61
CA ALA A 29 26.26 4.41 2.32
C ALA A 29 25.19 4.12 3.40
N SER A 30 23.90 4.13 3.02
CA SER A 30 22.82 3.53 3.85
C SER A 30 21.56 3.12 3.07
N ARG A 31 21.54 3.18 1.72
CA ARG A 31 20.37 2.77 0.91
C ARG A 31 20.47 1.35 0.34
N ALA A 32 21.41 0.56 0.83
CA ALA A 32 21.46 -0.88 0.58
C ALA A 32 21.05 -1.57 1.88
N GLY A 33 19.86 -2.16 1.94
CA GLY A 33 19.53 -3.13 2.97
C GLY A 33 18.27 -2.92 3.81
N ARG A 34 17.39 -1.94 3.53
CA ARG A 34 15.99 -2.15 3.90
C ARG A 34 15.44 -3.11 2.86
N LEU A 35 15.55 -4.40 3.13
CA LEU A 35 14.64 -5.35 2.50
C LEU A 35 13.25 -4.79 2.76
N ASP A 36 12.62 -4.21 1.74
CA ASP A 36 11.20 -3.96 1.76
C ASP A 36 10.60 -5.35 1.96
N LEU A 37 10.29 -5.67 3.22
CA LEU A 37 9.70 -6.93 3.64
C LEU A 37 8.28 -6.93 3.08
N CYS A 38 8.19 -7.23 1.78
CA CYS A 38 6.96 -7.55 1.09
C CYS A 38 6.46 -8.85 1.69
N ARG A 39 5.44 -8.75 2.54
CA ARG A 39 4.76 -9.89 3.15
C ARG A 39 3.37 -10.00 2.56
N THR A 40 2.95 -11.21 2.24
CA THR A 40 1.56 -11.52 1.96
C THR A 40 0.88 -11.91 3.28
N VAL A 41 -0.25 -11.27 3.59
CA VAL A 41 -1.09 -11.67 4.73
C VAL A 41 -1.67 -13.05 4.45
N THR A 42 -1.47 -14.00 5.34
CA THR A 42 -1.95 -15.38 5.19
C THR A 42 -3.13 -15.66 6.13
N VAL A 43 -3.71 -16.86 6.05
CA VAL A 43 -4.83 -17.25 6.93
C VAL A 43 -4.38 -17.41 8.38
N GLU A 44 -3.13 -17.83 8.58
CA GLU A 44 -2.49 -17.98 9.90
C GLU A 44 -2.30 -16.63 10.61
N ASP A 45 -2.33 -15.53 9.86
CA ASP A 45 -2.26 -14.17 10.40
C ASP A 45 -3.60 -13.66 10.92
N MET A 46 -4.69 -14.41 10.69
CA MET A 46 -6.03 -13.95 11.01
C MET A 46 -6.35 -14.10 12.49
N PRO A 47 -7.08 -13.14 13.09
CA PRO A 47 -7.57 -13.30 14.45
C PRO A 47 -8.55 -14.47 14.57
N ASP A 48 -8.55 -15.11 15.73
CA ASP A 48 -9.60 -16.05 16.09
C ASP A 48 -10.91 -15.30 16.35
N TYR A 49 -11.91 -15.58 15.51
CA TYR A 49 -13.26 -15.06 15.71
C TYR A 49 -14.16 -16.10 16.41
N PRO A 50 -15.09 -15.68 17.26
CA PRO A 50 -16.08 -16.58 17.87
C PRO A 50 -16.81 -17.43 16.82
N ALA A 51 -17.04 -18.72 17.12
CA ALA A 51 -17.69 -19.67 16.21
C ALA A 51 -19.07 -19.19 15.71
N GLU A 52 -19.83 -18.48 16.55
CA GLU A 52 -21.12 -17.91 16.17
C GLU A 52 -21.03 -16.82 15.09
N LEU A 53 -19.90 -16.09 15.04
CA LEU A 53 -19.63 -15.16 13.94
C LEU A 53 -19.33 -15.90 12.65
N HIS A 54 -18.55 -16.98 12.71
CA HIS A 54 -18.30 -17.83 11.55
C HIS A 54 -19.61 -18.37 10.98
N LYS A 55 -20.46 -18.99 11.80
CA LYS A 55 -21.78 -19.50 11.36
C LYS A 55 -22.67 -18.42 10.76
N ALA A 56 -22.64 -17.20 11.29
CA ALA A 56 -23.42 -16.09 10.74
C ALA A 56 -22.89 -15.64 9.38
N VAL A 57 -21.57 -15.51 9.22
CA VAL A 57 -20.94 -15.11 7.96
C VAL A 57 -21.09 -16.19 6.90
N ASP A 58 -20.93 -17.46 7.26
CA ASP A 58 -21.04 -18.59 6.34
C ASP A 58 -22.48 -18.68 5.77
N ARG A 59 -23.50 -18.42 6.59
CA ARG A 59 -24.90 -18.27 6.12
C ARG A 59 -25.07 -17.10 5.14
N MET A 60 -24.56 -15.91 5.49
CA MET A 60 -24.63 -14.75 4.58
C MET A 60 -23.97 -15.01 3.22
N LEU A 61 -22.84 -15.73 3.22
CA LEU A 61 -22.15 -16.10 2.00
C LEU A 61 -22.93 -17.16 1.22
N ALA A 62 -23.57 -18.13 1.87
CA ALA A 62 -24.41 -19.13 1.22
C ALA A 62 -25.64 -18.50 0.56
N ASP A 63 -26.25 -17.51 1.22
CA ASP A 63 -27.40 -16.75 0.69
C ASP A 63 -27.02 -15.82 -0.47
N LEU A 64 -25.72 -15.53 -0.63
CA LEU A 64 -25.20 -14.79 -1.75
C LEU A 64 -25.37 -15.62 -3.03
N ARG A 65 -26.51 -15.45 -3.72
CA ARG A 65 -26.83 -16.04 -5.04
C ARG A 65 -26.00 -15.43 -6.17
N THR A 66 -24.71 -15.30 -5.94
CA THR A 66 -23.74 -14.76 -6.89
C THR A 66 -22.85 -15.92 -7.32
N ASP A 67 -22.99 -16.27 -8.58
CA ASP A 67 -22.08 -17.12 -9.35
C ASP A 67 -20.71 -16.45 -9.58
N ARG A 68 -20.60 -15.15 -9.32
CA ARG A 68 -19.34 -14.41 -9.48
C ARG A 68 -18.29 -14.95 -8.50
N VAL A 69 -17.22 -15.47 -9.10
CA VAL A 69 -16.01 -15.95 -8.42
C VAL A 69 -15.31 -14.83 -7.64
N LEU A 70 -15.46 -13.58 -8.09
CA LEU A 70 -14.75 -12.42 -7.58
C LEU A 70 -15.67 -11.21 -7.39
N LEU A 71 -15.61 -10.56 -6.22
CA LEU A 71 -16.40 -9.38 -5.89
C LEU A 71 -15.55 -8.11 -5.90
N THR A 72 -16.06 -7.05 -6.51
CA THR A 72 -15.46 -5.70 -6.46
C THR A 72 -15.97 -4.92 -5.25
N TYR A 73 -15.36 -3.79 -4.94
CA TYR A 73 -15.87 -2.86 -3.91
C TYR A 73 -17.34 -2.47 -4.12
N ARG A 74 -17.76 -2.29 -5.38
CA ARG A 74 -19.14 -1.94 -5.72
C ARG A 74 -20.10 -3.08 -5.35
N ALA A 75 -19.76 -4.31 -5.75
CA ALA A 75 -20.56 -5.49 -5.40
C ALA A 75 -20.62 -5.70 -3.88
N ILE A 76 -19.51 -5.50 -3.17
CA ILE A 76 -19.47 -5.59 -1.69
C ILE A 76 -20.40 -4.56 -1.05
N LYS A 77 -20.43 -3.33 -1.56
CA LYS A 77 -21.36 -2.29 -1.09
C LYS A 77 -22.81 -2.68 -1.37
N GLU A 78 -23.12 -3.15 -2.57
CA GLU A 78 -24.47 -3.55 -2.99
C GLU A 78 -25.00 -4.75 -2.18
N CYS A 79 -24.16 -5.77 -1.95
CA CYS A 79 -24.57 -6.99 -1.26
C CYS A 79 -24.59 -6.86 0.27
N PHE A 80 -23.68 -6.09 0.87
CA PHE A 80 -23.47 -6.08 2.33
C PHE A 80 -23.54 -4.70 2.97
N GLY A 81 -23.73 -3.63 2.19
CA GLY A 81 -23.73 -2.26 2.70
C GLY A 81 -22.36 -1.78 3.18
N ILE A 82 -21.27 -2.49 2.87
CA ILE A 82 -19.92 -2.16 3.35
C ILE A 82 -19.28 -1.16 2.39
N SER A 83 -18.89 0.01 2.93
CA SER A 83 -18.25 1.06 2.14
C SER A 83 -16.84 0.67 1.68
N ARG A 84 -16.38 1.24 0.55
CA ARG A 84 -15.00 1.08 0.09
C ARG A 84 -13.98 1.48 1.16
N ALA A 85 -14.24 2.56 1.91
CA ALA A 85 -13.37 3.02 2.99
C ALA A 85 -13.25 1.98 4.11
N THR A 86 -14.36 1.34 4.48
CA THR A 86 -14.36 0.24 5.45
C THR A 86 -13.55 -0.94 4.95
N VAL A 87 -13.73 -1.35 3.69
CA VAL A 87 -12.93 -2.44 3.10
C VAL A 87 -11.44 -2.09 3.12
N ALA A 88 -11.07 -0.91 2.62
CA ALA A 88 -9.68 -0.45 2.59
C ALA A 88 -9.05 -0.41 3.98
N ARG A 89 -9.82 0.00 5.00
CA ARG A 89 -9.37 -0.03 6.39
C ARG A 89 -9.05 -1.45 6.87
N ARG A 90 -9.94 -2.43 6.64
CA ARG A 90 -9.70 -3.84 7.04
C ARG A 90 -8.53 -4.47 6.30
N VAL A 91 -8.38 -4.17 5.01
CA VAL A 91 -7.23 -4.60 4.21
C VAL A 91 -5.93 -4.01 4.75
N LYS A 92 -5.91 -2.72 5.10
CA LYS A 92 -4.74 -2.05 5.70
C LYS A 92 -4.40 -2.58 7.09
N GLU A 93 -5.41 -2.96 7.86
CA GLU A 93 -5.26 -3.61 9.17
C GLU A 93 -4.76 -5.07 9.04
N GLY A 94 -4.63 -5.60 7.82
CA GLY A 94 -4.17 -6.97 7.59
C GLY A 94 -5.22 -8.02 7.95
N LEU A 95 -6.51 -7.66 7.91
CA LEU A 95 -7.63 -8.55 8.28
C LEU A 95 -8.27 -9.24 7.07
N VAL A 96 -7.55 -9.27 5.94
CA VAL A 96 -7.95 -9.96 4.72
C VAL A 96 -6.70 -10.65 4.15
N PRO A 97 -6.71 -11.98 3.98
CA PRO A 97 -5.56 -12.72 3.46
C PRO A 97 -5.38 -12.52 1.95
N GLY A 98 -4.20 -12.89 1.44
CA GLY A 98 -3.79 -12.69 0.05
C GLY A 98 -3.42 -11.24 -0.29
N VAL A 99 -3.43 -10.34 0.70
CA VAL A 99 -3.05 -8.94 0.53
C VAL A 99 -1.55 -8.79 0.72
N ARG A 100 -0.88 -8.17 -0.25
CA ARG A 100 0.54 -7.84 -0.14
C ARG A 100 0.73 -6.53 0.62
N MET A 101 1.63 -6.56 1.59
CA MET A 101 1.97 -5.45 2.47
C MET A 101 3.46 -5.16 2.38
N ALA A 102 3.84 -3.89 2.30
CA ALA A 102 5.22 -3.43 2.42
C ALA A 102 5.27 -2.21 3.35
N ASN A 103 6.12 -2.25 4.38
CA ASN A 103 6.27 -1.16 5.36
C ASN A 103 4.93 -0.64 5.94
N GLY A 104 3.99 -1.54 6.25
CA GLY A 104 2.68 -1.18 6.79
C GLY A 104 1.71 -0.54 5.78
N ARG A 105 2.02 -0.58 4.49
CA ARG A 105 1.14 -0.13 3.40
C ARG A 105 0.71 -1.30 2.55
N VAL A 106 -0.54 -1.25 2.10
CA VAL A 106 -1.08 -2.18 1.12
C VAL A 106 -0.41 -1.89 -0.22
N LEU A 107 0.20 -2.90 -0.82
CA LEU A 107 0.67 -2.81 -2.20
C LEU A 107 -0.54 -2.87 -3.13
N ASP A 108 -0.53 -2.00 -4.15
CA ASP A 108 -1.63 -1.90 -5.08
C ASP A 108 -1.70 -3.18 -5.92
N ASP A 109 -2.89 -3.78 -6.01
CA ASP A 109 -3.14 -4.98 -6.81
C ASP A 109 -3.80 -4.62 -8.15
N GLY A 110 -3.46 -3.44 -8.68
CA GLY A 110 -3.97 -2.88 -9.93
C GLY A 110 -5.20 -1.97 -9.75
N PRO A 111 -5.78 -1.47 -10.86
CA PRO A 111 -6.79 -0.42 -10.84
C PRO A 111 -8.12 -0.82 -10.17
N VAL A 112 -8.42 -2.13 -10.11
CA VAL A 112 -9.63 -2.66 -9.46
C VAL A 112 -9.29 -3.90 -8.64
N ARG A 113 -9.35 -3.77 -7.31
CA ARG A 113 -9.25 -4.91 -6.39
C ARG A 113 -10.52 -5.75 -6.45
N ARG A 114 -10.31 -7.06 -6.55
CA ARG A 114 -11.32 -8.10 -6.53
C ARG A 114 -11.06 -9.02 -5.33
N PHE A 115 -12.12 -9.48 -4.70
CA PHE A 115 -12.09 -10.33 -3.53
C PHE A 115 -12.73 -11.67 -3.88
N ASP A 116 -12.02 -12.75 -3.65
CA ASP A 116 -12.63 -14.08 -3.69
C ASP A 116 -13.52 -14.31 -2.45
N ARG A 117 -14.17 -15.47 -2.43
CA ARG A 117 -15.11 -15.83 -1.36
C ARG A 117 -14.42 -16.00 0.00
N MET A 118 -13.17 -16.46 0.03
CA MET A 118 -12.38 -16.65 1.25
C MET A 118 -11.95 -15.28 1.82
N GLN A 119 -11.45 -14.39 0.97
CA GLN A 119 -11.13 -13.01 1.34
C GLN A 119 -12.37 -12.25 1.82
N LEU A 120 -13.50 -12.44 1.15
CA LEU A 120 -14.77 -11.84 1.56
C LEU A 120 -15.23 -12.38 2.93
N ARG A 121 -15.04 -13.67 3.20
CA ARG A 121 -15.34 -14.26 4.51
C ARG A 121 -14.60 -13.55 5.64
N TRP A 122 -13.29 -13.40 5.52
CA TRP A 122 -12.46 -12.72 6.53
C TRP A 122 -12.80 -11.24 6.68
N LEU A 123 -13.07 -10.56 5.57
CA LEU A 123 -13.56 -9.18 5.58
C LEU A 123 -14.87 -9.04 6.38
N LEU A 124 -15.84 -9.94 6.16
CA LEU A 124 -17.13 -9.91 6.87
C LEU A 124 -16.97 -10.21 8.36
N LEU A 125 -16.09 -11.15 8.73
CA LEU A 125 -15.75 -11.43 10.13
C LEU A 125 -15.19 -10.19 10.82
N ALA A 126 -14.17 -9.56 10.21
CA ALA A 126 -13.54 -8.35 10.73
C ALA A 126 -14.53 -7.19 10.91
N VAL A 127 -15.39 -6.95 9.92
CA VAL A 127 -16.41 -5.90 9.98
C VAL A 127 -17.43 -6.16 11.09
N ARG A 128 -17.93 -7.39 11.20
CA ARG A 128 -18.95 -7.74 12.20
C ARG A 128 -18.39 -7.75 13.62
N PHE A 129 -17.17 -8.23 13.79
CA PHE A 129 -16.52 -8.27 15.10
C PHE A 129 -16.23 -6.87 15.64
N ALA A 130 -15.80 -5.94 14.79
CA ALA A 130 -15.58 -4.56 15.21
C ALA A 130 -16.87 -3.82 15.61
N ARG A 131 -18.00 -4.13 14.95
CA ARG A 131 -19.33 -3.57 15.31
C ARG A 131 -19.86 -4.07 16.66
N ARG A 132 -19.27 -5.12 17.24
CA ARG A 132 -19.63 -5.61 18.58
C ARG A 132 -18.78 -5.00 19.68
N GLN A 133 -17.67 -4.35 19.33
CA GLN A 133 -16.70 -3.80 20.27
C GLN A 133 -16.79 -2.28 20.45
N GLY A 134 -17.51 -1.60 19.55
CA GLY A 134 -17.82 -0.17 19.65
C GLY A 134 -19.32 0.01 19.73
#